data_AF-A0A969C4Y7-F1
#
_entry.id   AF-A0A969C4Y7-F1
#
_cell.length_a   1.000
_cell.length_b   1.000
_cell.length_c   1.000
_cell.angle_alpha   90.00
_cell.angle_beta   90.00
_cell.angle_gamma   90.00
#
_symmetry.space_group_name_H-M   'P 1'
#
loop_
_entity.id
_entity.type
_entity.pdbx_description
1 polymer ?
#
loop_
_entity_poly.entity_id
_entity_poly.type
_entity_poly.pdbx_seq_one_letter_code
_entity_poly.pdbx_strand_id
1 'polypeptide(L)'
;MQNDGFEFIEDKRDFKINLTLENVRNTQLYRTLLHEIGHYVQFCENPEKFDHFPTAEKEVFAHNFADKLKLELEQKGLIPFPRQFFEQSFEQNELDINDFLEND
;
A
#
# COMPACT_ATOMS: atom_id res chain seq x y z
N MET A 1 -9.57 0.55 3.59
CA MET A 1 -10.00 1.95 3.39
C MET A 1 -10.27 2.62 4.72
N GLN A 2 -11.27 2.21 5.52
CA GLN A 2 -11.44 2.83 6.85
C GLN A 2 -10.21 2.68 7.77
N ASN A 3 -9.50 1.55 7.69
CA ASN A 3 -8.31 1.30 8.51
C ASN A 3 -7.03 2.02 8.03
N ASP A 4 -7.10 2.77 6.93
CA ASP A 4 -5.93 3.48 6.37
C ASP A 4 -6.00 5.00 6.60
N GLY A 5 -6.92 5.44 7.46
CA GLY A 5 -7.07 6.85 7.87
C GLY A 5 -7.96 7.72 6.99
N PHE A 6 -8.59 7.16 5.95
CA PHE A 6 -9.45 7.95 5.05
C PHE A 6 -10.70 8.48 5.75
N GLU A 7 -10.87 9.80 5.74
CA GLU A 7 -12.11 10.46 6.14
C GLU A 7 -13.13 10.41 4.99
N PHE A 8 -14.28 9.82 5.27
CA PHE A 8 -15.42 9.77 4.36
C PHE A 8 -16.35 10.93 4.67
N ILE A 9 -16.54 11.81 3.68
CA ILE A 9 -17.52 12.90 3.75
C ILE A 9 -18.70 12.50 2.88
N GLU A 10 -19.81 12.13 3.52
CA GLU A 10 -21.08 11.87 2.85
C GLU A 10 -21.80 13.20 2.64
N ASP A 11 -21.86 13.66 1.38
CA ASP A 11 -22.78 14.72 0.98
C ASP A 11 -24.06 14.06 0.44
N LYS A 12 -25.20 14.76 0.46
CA LYS A 12 -26.53 14.22 0.11
C LYS A 12 -26.64 13.64 -1.31
N ARG A 13 -25.59 13.75 -2.13
CA ARG A 13 -25.50 13.26 -3.51
C ARG A 13 -24.18 12.54 -3.85
N ASP A 14 -23.10 12.81 -3.12
CA ASP A 14 -21.76 12.33 -3.48
C ASP A 14 -21.02 11.80 -2.24
N PHE A 15 -20.25 10.72 -2.43
CA PHE A 15 -19.26 10.27 -1.46
C PHE A 15 -17.91 10.90 -1.80
N LYS A 16 -17.36 11.72 -0.89
CA LYS A 16 -16.03 12.31 -1.04
C LYS A 16 -15.07 11.62 -0.09
N ILE A 17 -13.86 11.35 -0.57
CA ILE A 17 -12.75 10.83 0.23
C ILE A 17 -11.70 11.93 0.30
N ASN A 18 -11.32 12.30 1.53
CA ASN A 18 -10.21 13.22 1.70
C ASN A 18 -8.87 12.47 1.55
N LEU A 19 -8.08 12.85 0.56
CA LEU A 19 -6.77 12.25 0.30
C LEU A 19 -5.68 13.10 0.94
N THR A 20 -5.10 12.59 2.03
CA THR A 20 -3.87 13.15 2.60
C THR A 20 -2.66 12.37 2.09
N LEU A 21 -1.49 13.01 2.06
CA LEU A 21 -0.24 12.32 1.70
C LEU A 21 0.00 11.09 2.59
N GLU A 22 -0.35 11.17 3.87
CA GLU A 22 -0.23 10.06 4.80
C GLU A 22 -1.15 8.88 4.43
N ASN A 23 -2.44 9.13 4.19
CA ASN A 23 -3.39 8.04 3.87
C ASN A 23 -3.08 7.37 2.54
N VAL A 24 -2.65 8.16 1.55
CA VAL A 24 -2.20 7.65 0.25
C VAL A 24 -0.95 6.79 0.44
N ARG A 25 0.06 7.29 1.17
CA ARG A 25 1.29 6.54 1.48
C ARG A 25 0.99 5.24 2.22
N ASN A 26 0.16 5.29 3.25
CA ASN A 26 -0.19 4.11 4.05
C ASN A 26 -0.86 3.04 3.19
N THR A 27 -1.76 3.46 2.30
CA THR A 27 -2.41 2.57 1.33
C THR A 27 -1.41 1.93 0.38
N GLN A 28 -0.54 2.74 -0.22
CA GLN A 28 0.42 2.26 -1.21
C GLN A 28 1.44 1.30 -0.58
N LEU A 29 2.04 1.68 0.55
CA LEU A 29 3.14 0.94 1.15
C LEU A 29 2.70 -0.24 2.02
N TYR A 30 1.62 -0.09 2.79
CA TYR A 30 1.25 -1.07 3.81
C TYR A 30 0.03 -1.90 3.43
N ARG A 31 -0.56 -1.68 2.26
CA ARG A 31 -1.61 -2.54 1.69
C ARG A 31 -1.25 -3.01 0.29
N THR A 32 -1.16 -2.08 -0.67
CA THR A 32 -0.97 -2.43 -2.08
C THR A 32 0.36 -3.14 -2.31
N LEU A 33 1.47 -2.57 -1.83
CA LEU A 33 2.78 -3.19 -1.99
C LEU A 33 2.85 -4.58 -1.34
N LEU A 34 2.32 -4.74 -0.12
CA LEU A 34 2.31 -6.04 0.56
C LEU A 34 1.45 -7.07 -0.18
N HIS A 35 0.37 -6.63 -0.83
CA HIS A 35 -0.47 -7.47 -1.67
C HIS A 35 0.27 -7.95 -2.92
N GLU A 36 0.96 -7.06 -3.64
CA GLU A 36 1.79 -7.45 -4.79
C GLU A 36 2.93 -8.41 -4.40
N ILE A 37 3.53 -8.20 -3.22
CA ILE A 37 4.48 -9.16 -2.65
C ILE A 37 3.80 -10.52 -2.40
N GLY A 38 2.55 -10.53 -1.93
CA GLY A 38 1.76 -11.75 -1.78
C GLY A 38 1.60 -12.51 -3.09
N HIS A 39 1.28 -11.84 -4.20
CA HIS A 39 1.26 -12.47 -5.52
C HIS A 39 2.61 -13.06 -5.91
N TYR A 40 3.70 -12.31 -5.69
CA TYR A 40 5.04 -12.77 -5.98
C TYR A 40 5.44 -14.00 -5.15
N VAL A 41 5.13 -14.00 -3.85
CA VAL A 41 5.38 -15.15 -2.97
C VAL A 41 4.60 -16.37 -3.45
N GLN A 42 3.33 -16.22 -3.80
CA GLN A 42 2.52 -17.33 -4.33
C GLN A 42 3.12 -17.93 -5.60
N PHE A 43 3.61 -17.06 -6.50
CA PHE A 43 4.32 -17.48 -7.71
C PHE A 43 5.60 -18.25 -7.37
N CYS A 44 6.42 -17.76 -6.43
CA CYS A 44 7.64 -18.44 -6.00
C CYS A 44 7.37 -19.81 -5.36
N GLU A 45 6.28 -19.95 -4.60
CA GLU A 45 5.91 -21.21 -3.94
C GLU A 45 5.41 -22.26 -4.95
N ASN A 46 4.71 -21.84 -6.00
CA ASN A 46 4.07 -22.76 -6.95
C ASN A 46 4.12 -22.24 -8.40
N PRO A 47 5.32 -22.06 -9.00
CA PRO A 47 5.44 -21.39 -10.30
C PRO A 47 4.70 -22.12 -11.43
N GLU A 48 4.73 -23.46 -11.44
CA GLU A 48 4.04 -24.26 -12.48
C GLU A 48 2.51 -24.20 -12.38
N LYS A 49 1.98 -24.01 -11.17
CA LYS A 49 0.53 -23.94 -10.93
C LYS A 49 0.01 -22.51 -10.89
N PHE A 50 0.91 -21.53 -10.79
CA PHE A 50 0.52 -20.14 -10.60
C PHE A 50 -0.46 -19.69 -11.67
N ASP A 51 -0.15 -19.92 -12.95
CA ASP A 51 -1.02 -19.53 -14.06
C ASP A 51 -2.36 -20.29 -14.11
N HIS A 52 -2.44 -21.44 -13.44
CA HIS A 52 -3.63 -22.28 -13.40
C HIS A 52 -4.57 -21.94 -12.23
N PHE A 53 -4.13 -21.17 -11.23
CA PHE A 53 -5.03 -20.70 -10.18
C PHE A 53 -6.06 -19.73 -10.76
N PRO A 54 -7.34 -19.85 -10.38
CA PRO A 54 -8.33 -18.82 -10.66
C PRO A 54 -7.87 -17.47 -10.11
N THR A 55 -8.13 -16.38 -10.85
CA THR A 55 -7.80 -15.01 -10.41
C THR A 55 -8.31 -14.74 -8.99
N ALA A 56 -9.57 -15.12 -8.70
CA ALA A 56 -10.14 -14.94 -7.36
C ALA A 56 -9.34 -15.62 -6.24
N GLU A 57 -8.74 -16.80 -6.49
CA GLU A 57 -7.91 -17.48 -5.50
C GLU A 57 -6.56 -16.77 -5.31
N LYS A 58 -5.99 -16.23 -6.39
CA LYS A 58 -4.76 -15.41 -6.32
C LYS A 58 -4.99 -14.15 -5.49
N GLU A 59 -6.11 -13.46 -5.73
CA GLU A 59 -6.49 -12.26 -5.00
C GLU A 59 -6.69 -12.54 -3.50
N VAL A 60 -7.40 -13.62 -3.16
CA VAL A 60 -7.62 -14.03 -1.77
C VAL A 60 -6.29 -14.36 -1.09
N PHE A 61 -5.39 -15.08 -1.77
CA PHE A 61 -4.07 -15.38 -1.23
C PHE A 61 -3.28 -14.09 -0.94
N ALA A 62 -3.17 -13.20 -1.93
CA ALA A 62 -2.40 -11.97 -1.81
C ALA A 62 -2.96 -11.03 -0.74
N HIS A 63 -4.29 -10.91 -0.63
CA HIS A 63 -4.94 -10.15 0.43
C HIS A 63 -4.63 -10.72 1.81
N ASN A 64 -4.83 -12.03 2.02
CA ASN A 64 -4.59 -12.69 3.30
C ASN A 64 -3.11 -12.61 3.70
N PHE A 65 -2.20 -12.76 2.74
CA PHE A 65 -0.77 -12.59 2.94
C PHE A 65 -0.44 -11.16 3.39
N ALA A 66 -0.98 -10.16 2.69
CA ALA A 66 -0.75 -8.76 3.01
C ALA A 66 -1.23 -8.39 4.41
N ASP A 67 -2.46 -8.81 4.78
CA ASP A 67 -3.02 -8.55 6.11
C ASP A 67 -2.17 -9.17 7.22
N LYS A 68 -1.75 -10.42 7.04
CA LYS A 68 -0.90 -11.12 8.01
C LYS A 68 0.46 -10.44 8.15
N LEU A 69 1.11 -10.13 7.03
CA LEU A 69 2.42 -9.50 7.03
C LEU A 69 2.35 -8.08 7.63
N LYS A 70 1.31 -7.31 7.28
CA LYS A 70 1.06 -5.98 7.86
C LYS A 70 0.98 -6.07 9.38
N LEU A 71 0.16 -6.98 9.90
CA LEU A 71 0.00 -7.19 11.33
C LEU A 71 1.33 -7.56 12.01
N GLU A 72 2.11 -8.46 11.41
CA GLU A 72 3.41 -8.84 11.94
C GLU A 72 4.41 -7.67 11.97
N LEU A 73 4.42 -6.83 10.93
CA LEU A 73 5.30 -5.66 10.85
C LEU A 73 4.88 -4.57 11.85
N GLU A 74 3.59 -4.36 12.05
CA GLU A 74 3.03 -3.45 13.07
C GLU A 74 3.40 -3.92 14.48
N GLN A 75 3.22 -5.21 14.79
CA GLN A 75 3.58 -5.78 16.08
C GLN A 75 5.08 -5.69 16.39
N LYS A 76 5.92 -5.74 15.36
CA LYS A 76 7.37 -5.54 15.47
C LYS A 76 7.77 -4.07 15.53
N GLY A 77 6.84 -3.13 15.36
CA GLY A 77 7.12 -1.69 15.29
C GLY A 77 7.95 -1.28 14.08
N LEU A 78 7.93 -2.07 12.99
CA LEU A 78 8.66 -1.79 11.76
C LEU A 78 7.87 -0.90 10.80
N ILE A 79 6.53 -0.93 10.88
CA ILE A 79 5.65 -0.01 10.16
C ILE A 79 4.68 0.67 11.15
N PRO A 80 4.28 1.93 10.90
CA PRO A 80 4.78 2.78 9.83
C PRO A 80 6.23 3.24 10.09
N PHE A 81 7.06 3.31 9.05
CA PHE A 81 8.40 3.88 9.16
C PHE A 81 8.42 5.36 8.73
N PRO A 82 9.34 6.17 9.31
CA PRO A 82 9.47 7.58 8.96
C PRO A 82 9.72 7.81 7.46
N ARG A 83 9.21 8.92 6.92
CA ARG A 83 9.55 9.34 5.56
C ARG A 83 11.05 9.65 5.49
N GLN A 84 11.69 9.19 4.43
CA GLN A 84 13.08 9.49 4.13
C GLN A 84 13.14 10.28 2.83
N PHE A 85 13.82 11.41 2.87
CA PHE A 85 14.05 12.27 1.71
C PHE A 85 15.53 12.22 1.38
N PHE A 86 15.86 11.80 0.16
CA PHE A 86 17.21 11.82 -0.37
C PHE A 86 17.23 12.82 -1.52
N GLU A 87 17.72 14.03 -1.30
CA GLU A 87 17.69 15.12 -2.31
C GLU A 87 18.23 14.66 -3.68
N GLN A 88 19.33 13.90 -3.67
CA GLN A 88 19.93 13.33 -4.88
C GLN A 88 18.98 12.40 -5.65
N SER A 89 18.07 11.68 -4.98
CA SER A 89 17.12 10.82 -5.67
C SER A 89 16.03 11.60 -6.39
N PHE A 90 15.65 12.79 -5.89
CA PHE A 90 14.63 13.61 -6.55
C PHE A 90 15.16 14.16 -7.88
N GLU A 91 16.38 14.70 -7.88
CA GLU A 91 17.04 15.19 -9.09
C GLU A 91 17.24 14.07 -10.12
N GLN A 92 17.68 12.89 -9.70
CA GLN A 92 17.92 11.75 -10.59
C GLN A 92 16.66 11.17 -11.24
N ASN A 93 15.52 11.26 -10.55
CA ASN A 93 14.25 10.70 -11.02
C ASN A 93 13.31 11.76 -11.61
N GLU A 94 13.79 13.00 -11.80
CA GLU A 94 12.99 14.13 -12.29
C GLU A 94 11.70 14.35 -11.47
N LEU A 95 11.80 14.20 -10.14
CA LEU A 95 10.69 14.35 -9.21
C LEU A 95 10.72 15.72 -8.52
N ASP A 96 9.55 16.36 -8.38
CA ASP A 96 9.39 17.55 -7.57
C ASP A 96 9.23 17.17 -6.10
N ILE A 97 10.10 17.70 -5.22
CA ILE A 97 10.03 17.45 -3.78
C ILE A 97 8.74 18.00 -3.15
N ASN A 98 8.16 19.06 -3.73
CA ASN A 98 6.97 19.71 -3.19
C ASN A 98 5.73 18.80 -3.28
N ASP A 99 5.71 17.83 -4.19
CA ASP A 99 4.64 16.83 -4.28
C ASP A 99 4.61 15.88 -3.05
N PHE A 100 5.66 15.89 -2.24
CA PHE A 100 5.83 14.97 -1.11
C PHE A 100 5.90 15.66 0.26
N LEU A 101 5.79 16.99 0.28
CA LEU A 101 5.69 17.82 1.48
C LEU A 101 4.22 18.11 1.77
N GLU A 102 3.84 18.12 3.05
CA GLU A 102 2.50 18.58 3.43
C GLU A 102 2.46 20.10 3.28
N ASN A 103 1.46 20.62 2.57
CA ASN A 103 1.25 22.06 2.49
C ASN A 103 0.71 22.54 3.84
N ASP A 104 1.49 23.32 4.58
CA ASP A 104 1.05 24.04 5.79
C ASP A 104 -0.08 25.03 5.50
#